data_AF-A0A9D2I8K1-F1
#
_entry.id   AF-A0A9D2I8K1-F1
#
_cell.length_a   1.000
_cell.length_b   1.000
_cell.length_c   1.000
_cell.angle_alpha   90.00
_cell.angle_beta   90.00
_cell.angle_gamma   90.00
#
_symmetry.space_group_name_H-M   'P 1'
#
loop_
_entity.id
_entity.type
_entity.pdbx_description
1 polymer ?
#
loop_
_entity_poly.entity_id
_entity_poly.type
_entity_poly.pdbx_seq_one_letter_code
_entity_poly.pdbx_strand_id
1 'polypeptide(L)' 'MEEIRNSSNKLVCRLDKARRVVEIVIKGCKTTIRFLDDGTVEIENEKTA' A
#
# COMPACT_ATOMS: atom_id res chain seq x y z
N MET A 1 -9.79 2.23 -2.95
CA MET A 1 -8.59 1.38 -3.09
C MET A 1 -9.01 -0.02 -3.49
N GLU A 2 -8.30 -0.65 -4.42
CA GLU A 2 -8.50 -2.02 -4.88
C GLU A 2 -7.73 -3.01 -3.99
N GLU A 3 -8.35 -4.10 -3.57
CA GLU A 3 -7.67 -5.11 -2.76
C GLU A 3 -6.85 -6.06 -3.64
N ILE A 4 -5.56 -6.21 -3.33
CA ILE A 4 -4.68 -7.18 -3.97
C ILE A 4 -4.53 -8.37 -3.03
N ARG A 5 -4.88 -9.54 -3.54
CA ARG A 5 -4.83 -10.82 -2.81
C ARG A 5 -3.83 -11.76 -3.45
N ASN A 6 -3.20 -12.62 -2.64
CA ASN A 6 -2.32 -13.67 -3.16
C ASN A 6 -3.14 -14.87 -3.70
N SER A 7 -2.45 -15.88 -4.23
CA SER A 7 -3.07 -17.12 -4.75
C SER A 7 -3.85 -17.93 -3.72
N SER A 8 -3.67 -17.66 -2.43
CA SER A 8 -4.46 -18.23 -1.32
C SER A 8 -5.62 -17.32 -0.89
N ASN A 9 -5.97 -16.30 -1.68
CA ASN A 9 -7.02 -15.32 -1.41
C ASN A 9 -6.80 -14.45 -0.15
N LYS A 10 -5.58 -14.42 0.41
CA LYS A 10 -5.23 -13.57 1.55
C LYS A 10 -4.91 -12.16 1.07
N LEU A 11 -5.40 -11.15 1.78
CA LEU A 11 -5.09 -9.74 1.51
C LEU A 11 -3.58 -9.50 1.68
N VAL A 12 -2.94 -8.94 0.66
CA VAL A 12 -1.53 -8.56 0.66
C VAL A 12 -1.38 -7.06 0.85
N CYS A 13 -2.09 -6.29 0.02
CA CYS A 13 -2.05 -4.84 0.04
C CYS A 13 -3.31 -4.26 -0.61
N ARG A 14 -3.46 -2.93 -0.51
CA ARG A 14 -4.47 -2.18 -1.26
C ARG A 14 -3.80 -1.21 -2.21
N LEU A 15 -4.35 -1.08 -3.41
CA LEU A 15 -3.84 -0.20 -4.46
C LEU A 15 -4.81 0.94 -4.72
N ASP A 16 -4.33 2.17 -4.64
CA ASP A 16 -4.99 3.33 -5.21
C ASP A 16 -4.34 3.66 -6.56
N LYS A 17 -4.99 3.23 -7.65
CA LYS A 17 -4.48 3.45 -9.02
C LYS A 17 -4.45 4.93 -9.40
N ALA A 18 -5.40 5.73 -8.91
CA ALA A 18 -5.49 7.15 -9.24
C ALA A 18 -4.34 7.93 -8.59
N ARG A 19 -4.00 7.57 -7.34
CA ARG A 19 -2.94 8.24 -6.57
C ARG A 19 -1.57 7.55 -6.72
N ARG A 20 -1.51 6.41 -7.40
CA ARG A 20 -0.35 5.51 -7.51
C ARG A 20 0.22 5.16 -6.13
N VAL A 21 -0.67 4.77 -5.22
CA VAL A 21 -0.33 4.43 -3.83
C VAL A 21 -0.59 2.96 -3.55
N VAL A 22 0.38 2.28 -2.96
CA VAL A 22 0.25 0.95 -2.38
C VAL A 22 0.23 1.07 -0.86
N GLU A 23 -0.84 0.59 -0.24
CA GLU A 23 -0.99 0.50 1.21
C GLU A 23 -0.79 -0.94 1.67
N ILE A 24 0.13 -1.13 2.61
CA ILE A 24 0.43 -2.43 3.23
C ILE A 24 0.13 -2.31 4.73
N VAL A 25 -0.76 -3.16 5.25
CA VAL A 25 -1.05 -3.22 6.68
C VAL A 25 -0.65 -4.58 7.22
N ILE A 26 0.34 -4.60 8.12
CA ILE A 26 0.85 -5.83 8.74
C ILE A 26 0.96 -5.61 10.23
N LYS A 27 0.27 -6.43 11.02
CA LYS A 27 0.35 -6.45 12.50
C LYS A 27 0.15 -5.07 13.16
N GLY A 28 -0.79 -4.26 12.65
CA GLY A 28 -1.07 -2.92 13.17
C GLY A 28 -0.02 -1.87 12.78
N CYS A 29 0.86 -2.16 11.82
CA CYS A 29 1.70 -1.17 11.15
C CYS A 29 1.17 -0.97 9.74
N LYS A 30 1.02 0.29 9.33
CA LYS A 30 0.67 0.66 7.96
C LYS A 30 1.88 1.28 7.28
N THR A 31 2.21 0.79 6.11
CA THR A 31 3.21 1.36 5.21
C THR A 31 2.52 1.83 3.95
N THR A 32 2.71 3.10 3.60
CA THR A 32 2.20 3.73 2.39
C THR A 32 3.37 3.94 1.43
N ILE A 33 3.28 3.39 0.23
CA ILE A 33 4.28 3.53 -0.83
C ILE A 33 3.63 4.30 -1.97
N ARG A 34 4.13 5.49 -2.28
CA ARG A 34 3.60 6.34 -3.35
C ARG A 34 4.61 6.48 -4.48
N PHE A 35 4.18 6.20 -5.69
CA PHE A 35 4.96 6.39 -6.91
C PHE A 35 4.64 7.75 -7.53
N LEU A 36 5.64 8.63 -7.61
CA LEU A 36 5.50 9.97 -8.18
C LEU A 36 5.77 9.97 -9.69
N ASP A 37 5.32 11.02 -10.38
CA ASP A 37 5.48 11.16 -11.83
C ASP A 37 6.94 11.36 -12.27
N ASP A 38 7.80 11.82 -11.37
CA ASP A 38 9.25 11.99 -11.61
C ASP A 38 10.04 10.67 -11.43
N GLY A 39 9.34 9.56 -11.17
CA GLY A 39 9.94 8.25 -10.95
C GLY A 39 10.48 8.04 -9.53
N THR A 40 10.33 9.03 -8.64
CA THR A 40 10.68 8.86 -7.23
C THR A 40 9.59 8.11 -6.46
N VAL A 41 9.97 7.58 -5.29
CA VAL A 41 9.08 6.80 -4.43
C VAL A 41 9.10 7.40 -3.03
N GLU A 42 7.93 7.80 -2.54
CA GLU A 42 7.73 8.23 -1.16
C GLU A 42 7.26 7.04 -0.31
N ILE A 43 7.87 6.86 0.86
CA ILE A 43 7.54 5.78 1.80
C ILE A 43 7.23 6.38 3.16
N GLU A 44 6.01 6.11 3.66
CA GLU A 44 5.57 6.54 4.99
C GLU A 44 5.18 5.32 5.84
N ASN A 45 5.56 5.33 7.11
CA ASN A 45 5.22 4.27 8.06
C ASN A 45 4.51 4.87 9.27
N GLU A 46 3.35 4.31 9.61
CA GLU A 46 2.57 4.69 10.78
C GLU A 46 2.10 3.45 11.55
N LYS A 47 1.87 3.61 12.84
CA LYS A 47 1.12 2.62 13.61
C LYS A 47 -0.36 2.83 13.35
N THR A 48 -1.06 1.76 13.01
CA THR A 48 -2.52 1.75 12.90
C THR A 48 -3.08 1.68 14.32
N ALA A 49 -3.95 2.64 14.66
CA ALA A 49 -4.62 2.71 15.96
C ALA A 49 -5.68 1.62 16.13
#